data_AF-B8C6A6-F1
#
_entry.id   AF-B8C6A6-F1
#
_cell.length_a   1.000
_cell.length_b   1.000
_cell.length_c   1.000
_cell.angle_alpha   90.00
_cell.angle_beta   90.00
_cell.angle_gamma   90.00
#
_symmetry.space_group_name_H-M   'P 1'
#
loop_
_entity.id
_entity.type
_entity.pdbx_description
1 polymer ?
#
loop_
_entity_poly.entity_id
_entity_poly.type
_entity_poly.pdbx_seq_one_letter_code
_entity_poly.pdbx_strand_id
1 'polypeptide(L)'
;MSSKSSRRIYTFQEARKIARGHCFDSKEEFLEYSCPGSYLLPKDADKVWADEWRGWDDFLGITLSFEEGREVARSLNGINTKDEYMSLIQSKTIQDDDSASRLPYRPDLKYKAEWLGWDDFLISLGSTSDSR
;
A
#
# COMPACT_ATOMS: atom_id res chain seq x y z
N MET A 1 -8.53 21.91 32.39
CA MET A 1 -7.70 21.36 31.30
C MET A 1 -8.40 20.09 30.82
N SER A 2 -9.30 20.21 29.85
CA SER A 2 -10.09 19.06 29.39
C SER A 2 -9.27 18.29 28.37
N SER A 3 -8.65 17.19 28.80
CA SER A 3 -8.15 16.17 27.91
C SER A 3 -9.34 15.64 27.11
N LYS A 4 -9.52 16.12 25.88
CA LYS A 4 -10.39 15.47 24.89
C LYS A 4 -9.72 14.13 24.58
N SER A 5 -10.00 13.14 25.41
CA SER A 5 -9.72 11.74 25.11
C SER A 5 -10.64 11.38 23.95
N SER A 6 -10.15 11.62 22.73
CA SER A 6 -10.72 11.06 21.52
C SER A 6 -10.68 9.55 21.71
N ARG A 7 -11.81 8.94 22.06
CA ARG A 7 -11.92 7.49 22.17
C ARG A 7 -11.40 6.91 20.85
N ARG A 8 -10.28 6.18 20.92
CA ARG A 8 -9.75 5.42 19.79
C ARG A 8 -10.83 4.44 19.36
N ILE A 9 -11.46 4.69 18.21
CA ILE A 9 -12.50 3.81 17.65
C ILE A 9 -11.87 2.53 17.10
N TYR A 10 -10.62 2.64 16.61
CA TYR A 10 -9.86 1.55 16.01
C TYR A 10 -8.53 1.34 16.75
N THR A 11 -8.15 0.08 16.90
CA THR A 11 -6.78 -0.33 17.19
C THR A 11 -5.85 0.06 16.03
N PHE A 12 -4.54 0.11 16.27
CA PHE A 12 -3.57 0.41 15.21
C PHE A 12 -3.67 -0.58 14.03
N GLN A 13 -3.86 -1.88 14.34
CA GLN A 13 -3.98 -2.92 13.32
C GLN A 13 -5.26 -2.78 12.49
N GLU A 14 -6.40 -2.47 13.10
CA GLU A 14 -7.64 -2.19 12.36
C GLU A 14 -7.51 -0.96 11.47
N ALA A 15 -6.89 0.11 11.98
CA ALA A 15 -6.66 1.33 11.22
C ALA A 15 -5.77 1.10 9.99
N ARG A 16 -4.68 0.31 10.14
CA ARG A 16 -3.83 -0.11 9.02
C ARG A 16 -4.62 -0.87 7.95
N LYS A 17 -5.44 -1.84 8.36
CA LYS A 17 -6.29 -2.61 7.43
C LYS A 17 -7.24 -1.72 6.65
N ILE A 18 -7.85 -0.72 7.30
CA ILE A 18 -8.72 0.25 6.65
C ILE A 18 -7.91 1.11 5.68
N ALA A 19 -6.79 1.70 6.12
CA ALA A 19 -5.96 2.58 5.30
C ALA A 19 -5.42 1.88 4.04
N ARG A 20 -4.84 0.67 4.21
CA ARG A 20 -4.35 -0.18 3.11
C ARG A 20 -5.47 -0.58 2.16
N GLY A 21 -6.67 -0.83 2.70
CA GLY A 21 -7.85 -1.14 1.91
C GLY A 21 -8.39 0.04 1.06
N HIS A 22 -7.88 1.25 1.26
CA HIS A 22 -8.11 2.40 0.40
C HIS A 22 -6.99 2.64 -0.61
N CYS A 23 -5.88 1.88 -0.53
CA CYS A 23 -4.78 1.91 -1.48
C CYS A 23 -4.12 3.29 -1.62
N PHE A 24 -3.90 3.99 -0.50
CA PHE A 24 -3.13 5.24 -0.50
C PHE A 24 -1.65 4.98 -0.72
N ASP A 25 -1.04 5.72 -1.64
CA ASP A 25 0.39 5.62 -1.96
C ASP A 25 1.24 6.71 -1.29
N SER A 26 0.60 7.60 -0.52
CA SER A 26 1.28 8.66 0.22
C SER A 26 0.51 9.13 1.45
N LYS A 27 1.24 9.79 2.35
CA LYS A 27 0.65 10.51 3.48
C LYS A 27 -0.34 11.57 2.99
N GLU A 28 0.02 12.28 1.94
CA GLU A 28 -0.77 13.38 1.38
C GLU A 28 -2.14 12.87 0.92
N GLU A 29 -2.19 11.78 0.16
CA GLU A 29 -3.44 11.12 -0.24
C GLU A 29 -4.27 10.70 0.98
N PHE A 30 -3.65 10.08 1.98
CA PHE A 30 -4.33 9.72 3.22
C PHE A 30 -4.92 10.95 3.94
N LEU A 31 -4.22 12.07 3.97
CA LEU A 31 -4.66 13.29 4.65
C LEU A 31 -5.77 14.01 3.87
N GLU A 32 -5.72 14.01 2.55
CA GLU A 32 -6.75 14.59 1.69
C GLU A 32 -8.02 13.76 1.65
N TYR A 33 -7.91 12.44 1.85
CA TYR A 33 -9.06 11.53 1.81
C TYR A 33 -10.15 11.90 2.83
N SER A 34 -11.36 12.18 2.38
CA SER A 34 -12.50 12.41 3.27
C SER A 34 -13.51 11.29 3.10
N CYS A 35 -13.82 10.59 4.19
CA CYS A 35 -14.87 9.57 4.23
C CYS A 35 -15.95 9.96 5.23
N PRO A 36 -17.23 9.98 4.83
CA PRO A 36 -18.30 10.08 5.80
C PRO A 36 -18.46 8.76 6.59
N GLY A 37 -18.66 8.86 7.90
CA GLY A 37 -19.09 7.73 8.74
C GLY A 37 -18.00 7.03 9.54
N SER A 38 -18.24 5.77 9.91
CA SER A 38 -17.43 5.02 10.88
C SER A 38 -15.98 4.79 10.44
N TYR A 39 -15.73 4.67 9.13
CA TYR A 39 -14.40 4.38 8.57
C TYR A 39 -13.44 5.58 8.54
N LEU A 40 -13.85 6.72 9.11
CA LEU A 40 -13.00 7.90 9.15
C LEU A 40 -11.81 7.66 10.08
N LEU A 41 -10.64 7.48 9.49
CA LEU A 41 -9.38 7.40 10.21
C LEU A 41 -8.92 8.80 10.67
N PRO A 42 -8.34 8.92 11.88
CA PRO A 42 -7.79 10.16 12.38
C PRO A 42 -6.65 10.67 11.48
N LYS A 43 -6.67 11.98 11.21
CA LYS A 43 -5.64 12.65 10.39
C LYS A 43 -4.30 12.80 11.10
N ASP A 44 -4.31 12.67 12.41
CA ASP A 44 -3.16 12.64 13.31
C ASP A 44 -2.84 11.21 13.75
N ALA A 45 -2.90 10.25 12.81
CA ALA A 45 -2.61 8.82 13.03
C ALA A 45 -1.28 8.58 13.79
N ASP A 46 -0.25 9.35 13.46
CA ASP A 46 1.08 9.34 14.08
C ASP A 46 1.05 9.68 15.58
N LYS A 47 0.08 10.49 16.01
CA LYS A 47 -0.13 10.84 17.43
C LYS A 47 -1.09 9.87 18.10
N VAL A 48 -2.15 9.48 17.39
CA VAL A 48 -3.16 8.57 17.93
C VAL A 48 -2.54 7.22 18.28
N TRP A 49 -1.63 6.69 17.46
CA TRP A 49 -0.97 5.40 17.69
C TRP A 49 0.54 5.53 17.91
N ALA A 50 0.97 6.61 18.59
CA ALA A 50 2.39 6.93 18.79
C ALA A 50 3.25 5.77 19.33
N ASP A 51 2.70 4.91 20.19
CA ASP A 51 3.43 3.78 20.78
C ASP A 51 3.73 2.65 19.76
N GLU A 52 2.91 2.52 18.72
CA GLU A 52 3.03 1.47 17.68
C GLU A 52 3.52 2.04 16.33
N TRP A 53 3.55 3.37 16.20
CA TRP A 53 3.82 4.07 14.96
C TRP A 53 5.26 3.90 14.49
N ARG A 54 5.45 3.42 13.25
CA ARG A 54 6.77 3.23 12.63
C ARG A 54 7.01 4.11 11.40
N GLY A 55 6.07 5.01 11.12
CA GLY A 55 6.10 5.86 9.93
C GLY A 55 4.92 5.62 9.00
N TRP A 56 4.72 6.56 8.07
CA TRP A 56 3.61 6.54 7.13
C TRP A 56 3.66 5.35 6.19
N ASP A 57 4.85 4.99 5.70
CA ASP A 57 5.00 3.85 4.78
C ASP A 57 4.60 2.53 5.46
N ASP A 58 4.94 2.32 6.74
CA ASP A 58 4.49 1.14 7.50
C ASP A 58 2.97 1.13 7.67
N PHE A 59 2.41 2.27 8.06
CA PHE A 59 0.97 2.40 8.27
C PHE A 59 0.18 2.13 6.98
N LEU A 60 0.61 2.70 5.87
CA LEU A 60 -0.02 2.56 4.56
C LEU A 60 0.34 1.26 3.84
N GLY A 61 1.35 0.52 4.30
CA GLY A 61 1.77 -0.73 3.68
C GLY A 61 2.54 -0.55 2.38
N ILE A 62 3.34 0.50 2.25
CA ILE A 62 4.08 0.86 1.03
C ILE A 62 5.58 0.99 1.30
N THR A 63 6.15 -0.07 1.89
CA THR A 63 7.47 -0.02 2.55
C THR A 63 8.61 -0.58 1.73
N LEU A 64 8.34 -1.09 0.53
CA LEU A 64 9.37 -1.62 -0.35
C LEU A 64 10.04 -0.49 -1.13
N SER A 65 11.36 -0.56 -1.28
CA SER A 65 12.08 0.24 -2.27
C SER A 65 11.66 -0.16 -3.70
N PHE A 66 12.04 0.62 -4.71
CA PHE A 66 11.76 0.26 -6.11
C PHE A 66 12.27 -1.13 -6.46
N GLU A 67 13.52 -1.45 -6.09
CA GLU A 67 14.15 -2.74 -6.41
C GLU A 67 13.44 -3.90 -5.71
N GLU A 68 13.18 -3.79 -4.39
CA GLU A 68 12.45 -4.82 -3.64
C GLU A 68 11.02 -4.98 -4.16
N GLY A 69 10.34 -3.87 -4.44
CA GLY A 69 8.98 -3.85 -4.97
C GLY A 69 8.91 -4.51 -6.34
N ARG A 70 9.89 -4.25 -7.20
CA ARG A 70 9.99 -4.88 -8.52
C ARG A 70 10.20 -6.38 -8.42
N GLU A 71 11.10 -6.83 -7.55
CA GLU A 71 11.34 -8.27 -7.36
C GLU A 71 10.10 -8.99 -6.79
N VAL A 72 9.42 -8.38 -5.82
CA VAL A 72 8.14 -8.91 -5.32
C VAL A 72 7.09 -8.93 -6.42
N ALA A 73 6.94 -7.84 -7.19
CA ALA A 73 5.95 -7.76 -8.27
C ALA A 73 6.20 -8.82 -9.36
N ARG A 74 7.46 -9.05 -9.75
CA ARG A 74 7.86 -10.10 -10.70
C ARG A 74 7.66 -11.52 -10.18
N SER A 75 7.57 -11.72 -8.86
CA SER A 75 7.28 -13.02 -8.26
C SER A 75 5.79 -13.38 -8.28
N LEU A 76 4.91 -12.41 -8.61
CA LEU A 76 3.47 -12.63 -8.69
C LEU A 76 3.11 -13.47 -9.92
N ASN A 77 2.61 -14.68 -9.68
CA ASN A 77 2.26 -15.59 -10.76
C ASN A 77 1.06 -15.08 -11.56
N GLY A 78 1.24 -14.90 -12.87
CA GLY A 78 0.16 -14.53 -13.78
C GLY A 78 -0.22 -13.05 -13.76
N ILE A 79 0.63 -12.18 -13.19
CA ILE A 79 0.43 -10.73 -13.19
C ILE A 79 1.46 -10.10 -14.12
N ASN A 80 1.04 -9.73 -15.34
CA ASN A 80 1.93 -9.18 -16.37
C ASN A 80 1.48 -7.81 -16.87
N THR A 81 0.28 -7.37 -16.50
CA THR A 81 -0.27 -6.09 -16.93
C THR A 81 -0.58 -5.18 -15.75
N LYS A 82 -0.62 -3.88 -16.03
CA LYS A 82 -1.07 -2.85 -15.08
C LYS A 82 -2.42 -3.20 -14.45
N ASP A 83 -3.39 -3.62 -15.27
CA ASP A 83 -4.76 -3.85 -14.80
C ASP A 83 -4.86 -5.09 -13.91
N GLU A 84 -4.11 -6.17 -14.23
CA GLU A 84 -3.99 -7.35 -13.36
C GLU A 84 -3.35 -7.00 -12.02
N TYR A 85 -2.26 -6.23 -12.04
CA TYR A 85 -1.56 -5.78 -10.84
C TYR A 85 -2.48 -4.95 -9.94
N MET A 86 -3.09 -3.90 -10.50
CA MET A 86 -3.96 -3.00 -9.74
C MET A 86 -5.18 -3.75 -9.19
N SER A 87 -5.76 -4.67 -9.96
CA SER A 87 -6.87 -5.52 -9.52
C SER A 87 -6.48 -6.43 -8.35
N LEU A 88 -5.29 -7.04 -8.41
CA LEU A 88 -4.78 -7.86 -7.32
C LEU A 88 -4.59 -7.05 -6.03
N ILE A 89 -3.90 -5.91 -6.09
CA ILE A 89 -3.67 -5.06 -4.91
C ILE A 89 -5.00 -4.58 -4.31
N GLN A 90 -5.98 -4.23 -5.15
CA GLN A 90 -7.29 -3.75 -4.71
C GLN A 90 -8.20 -4.88 -4.17
N SER A 91 -7.98 -6.14 -4.56
CA SER A 91 -8.85 -7.26 -4.20
C SER A 91 -8.89 -7.58 -2.70
N LYS A 92 -7.89 -7.13 -1.94
CA LYS A 92 -7.73 -7.40 -0.49
C LYS A 92 -7.60 -8.89 -0.16
N THR A 93 -7.14 -9.71 -1.11
CA THR A 93 -6.90 -11.15 -0.89
C THR A 93 -5.50 -11.45 -0.39
N ILE A 94 -4.55 -10.53 -0.59
CA ILE A 94 -3.18 -10.64 -0.09
C ILE A 94 -3.20 -10.52 1.44
N GLN A 95 -2.56 -11.48 2.12
CA GLN A 95 -2.46 -11.47 3.58
C GLN A 95 -1.45 -10.41 4.05
N ASP A 96 -1.67 -9.84 5.23
CA ASP A 96 -0.82 -8.77 5.79
C ASP A 96 0.64 -9.20 6.05
N ASP A 97 0.92 -10.50 6.16
CA ASP A 97 2.25 -11.08 6.33
C ASP A 97 2.95 -11.42 5.01
N ASP A 98 2.24 -11.37 3.88
CA ASP A 98 2.81 -11.54 2.56
C ASP A 98 3.59 -10.28 2.14
N SER A 99 4.76 -10.47 1.54
CA SER A 99 5.56 -9.39 0.95
C SER A 99 4.78 -8.53 -0.06
N ALA A 100 3.86 -9.13 -0.81
CA ALA A 100 3.03 -8.44 -1.79
C ALA A 100 2.08 -7.43 -1.13
N SER A 101 1.76 -7.58 0.17
CA SER A 101 0.96 -6.59 0.91
C SER A 101 1.70 -5.28 1.16
N ARG A 102 3.01 -5.26 0.89
CA ARG A 102 3.90 -4.11 1.09
C ARG A 102 4.15 -3.31 -0.19
N LEU A 103 3.54 -3.75 -1.30
CA LEU A 103 3.61 -3.11 -2.61
C LEU A 103 2.70 -1.86 -2.68
N PRO A 104 3.15 -0.78 -3.33
CA PRO A 104 2.28 0.36 -3.62
C PRO A 104 1.22 0.01 -4.67
N TYR A 105 0.07 0.67 -4.60
CA TYR A 105 -0.98 0.53 -5.60
C TYR A 105 -0.63 1.26 -6.89
N ARG A 106 0.03 2.42 -6.79
CA ARG A 106 0.60 3.19 -7.90
C ARG A 106 2.14 3.22 -7.80
N PRO A 107 2.82 2.13 -8.17
CA PRO A 107 4.29 2.11 -8.19
C PRO A 107 4.87 3.17 -9.14
N ASP A 108 4.14 3.54 -10.20
CA ASP A 108 4.51 4.61 -11.13
C ASP A 108 4.56 6.00 -10.49
N LEU A 109 3.78 6.22 -9.43
CA LEU A 109 3.79 7.46 -8.66
C LEU A 109 4.76 7.38 -7.49
N LYS A 110 4.78 6.26 -6.76
CA LYS A 110 5.67 6.04 -5.59
C LYS A 110 7.15 6.06 -5.99
N TYR A 111 7.49 5.42 -7.11
CA TYR A 111 8.87 5.26 -7.60
C TYR A 111 9.16 6.16 -8.80
N LYS A 112 8.56 7.35 -8.86
CA LYS A 112 8.62 8.23 -10.04
C LYS A 112 10.03 8.50 -10.57
N ALA A 113 11.06 8.51 -9.72
CA ALA A 113 12.43 8.76 -10.13
C ALA A 113 13.10 7.54 -10.79
N GLU A 114 12.73 6.34 -10.39
CA GLU A 114 13.27 5.06 -10.87
C GLU A 114 12.38 4.38 -11.92
N TRP A 115 11.14 4.85 -12.09
CA TRP A 115 10.11 4.19 -12.91
C TRP A 115 10.45 4.19 -14.40
N LEU A 116 10.65 2.98 -14.95
CA LEU A 116 10.92 2.77 -16.38
C LEU A 116 9.70 2.30 -17.19
N GLY A 117 8.61 1.95 -16.51
CA GLY A 117 7.39 1.44 -17.12
C GLY A 117 6.88 0.17 -16.46
N TRP A 118 5.65 -0.21 -16.81
CA TRP A 118 5.00 -1.41 -16.27
C TRP A 118 5.71 -2.69 -16.69
N ASP A 119 6.23 -2.76 -17.93
CA ASP A 119 6.96 -3.94 -18.40
C ASP A 119 8.24 -4.14 -17.60
N ASP A 120 9.00 -3.08 -17.29
CA ASP A 120 10.18 -3.20 -16.41
C ASP A 120 9.77 -3.66 -15.01
N PHE A 121 8.68 -3.10 -14.47
CA PHE A 121 8.29 -3.40 -13.09
C PHE A 121 7.70 -4.82 -12.91
N LEU A 122 6.95 -5.33 -13.89
CA LEU A 122 6.22 -6.59 -13.77
C LEU A 122 6.92 -7.76 -14.45
N ILE A 123 7.66 -7.52 -15.53
CA ILE A 123 8.19 -8.59 -16.37
C ILE A 123 9.69 -8.74 -16.14
N SER A 124 10.14 -9.98 -15.93
CA SER A 124 11.55 -10.32 -16.03
C SER A 124 11.89 -10.56 -17.50
N LEU A 125 12.86 -9.82 -18.05
CA LEU A 125 13.28 -9.87 -19.46
C LEU A 125 13.86 -11.25 -19.93
N GLY A 126 13.71 -12.32 -19.14
CA GLY A 126 14.04 -13.70 -19.50
C GLY A 126 12.85 -14.65 -19.63
N SER A 127 11.62 -14.18 -19.38
CA SER A 127 10.41 -15.03 -19.33
C SER A 127 9.51 -14.88 -20.56
N THR A 128 10.08 -14.64 -21.75
CA THR A 128 9.34 -14.88 -23.00
C THR A 128 9.10 -16.38 -23.12
N SER A 129 8.02 -16.82 -22.49
CA SER A 129 7.45 -18.15 -22.68
C SER A 129 6.83 -18.15 -24.06
N ASP A 130 7.66 -18.42 -25.06
CA ASP A 130 7.21 -18.88 -26.36
C ASP A 130 6.28 -20.08 -26.11
N SER A 131 4.97 -19.84 -26.21
CA SER A 131 3.93 -20.83 -25.95
C SER A 131 2.93 -20.73 -27.09
N ARG A 132 3.05 -21.73 -27.97
CA ARG A 132 2.18 -22.09 -29.10
C ARG A 132 0.68 -21.96 -28.84
#